data_AF-A0AA40E9E4-F1
#
_entry.id   AF-A0AA40E9E4-F1
#
_cell.length_a   1.000
_cell.length_b   1.000
_cell.length_c   1.000
_cell.angle_alpha   90.00
_cell.angle_beta   90.00
_cell.angle_gamma   90.00
#
_symmetry.space_group_name_H-M   'P 1'
#
loop_
_entity.id
_entity.type
_entity.pdbx_description
1 polymer ?
#
loop_
_entity_poly.entity_id
_entity_poly.type
_entity_poly.pdbx_seq_one_letter_code
_entity_poly.pdbx_strand_id
1 'polypeptide(L)'
;MIACDRCEDWFHGDCIGMDKYTGENLVQKYICPNCSDGERHVTRYKKMCSLEGCVRPARIYDPREPSIFCSEEHCQTWWEQLIATLPRTKGTNQFDFLTQEEFMGLLDTPQRRSGEKGAAWRLGDKPFGVSDDFWETVDLKKALTAEERSILDTSAAERYALGEEIVLCKKMLQLIDMALKRREAAIAAGKGTAKDLCGYDVRLDTVGVSHQFGAFLQSSAGEAIFKAGRLDAPLPLPPTNPDGNAAENNTDPFTAGMCLKKKCKPHVGWSAIMIKSAKHSIKELAAQAREKLAAEARVRDSAAGRFRRKRVENNSVVVYDSDPAMEDAE
;
A
#
# COMPACT_ATOMS: atom_id res chain seq x y z
N MET A 1 5.34 -36.39 -8.62
CA MET A 1 3.98 -35.89 -8.29
C MET A 1 4.10 -34.43 -7.89
N ILE A 2 3.07 -33.62 -8.13
CA ILE A 2 3.05 -32.17 -7.83
C ILE A 2 1.76 -31.83 -7.04
N ALA A 3 1.86 -30.94 -6.06
CA ALA A 3 0.76 -30.55 -5.19
C ALA A 3 0.13 -29.23 -5.65
N CYS A 4 -1.21 -29.16 -5.66
CA CYS A 4 -1.94 -27.93 -6.00
C CYS A 4 -1.91 -26.92 -4.84
N ASP A 5 -1.47 -25.69 -5.10
CA ASP A 5 -1.38 -24.61 -4.10
C ASP A 5 -2.75 -24.04 -3.66
N ARG A 6 -3.86 -24.65 -4.07
CA ARG A 6 -5.23 -24.24 -3.71
C ARG A 6 -6.01 -25.31 -2.97
N CYS A 7 -6.11 -26.51 -3.52
CA CYS A 7 -6.84 -27.62 -2.90
C CYS A 7 -5.93 -28.61 -2.17
N GLU A 8 -4.61 -28.43 -2.24
CA GLU A 8 -3.59 -29.27 -1.58
C GLU A 8 -3.56 -30.75 -2.04
N ASP A 9 -4.32 -31.10 -3.09
CA ASP A 9 -4.31 -32.43 -3.69
C ASP A 9 -3.04 -32.67 -4.52
N TRP A 10 -2.66 -33.95 -4.63
CA TRP A 10 -1.48 -34.42 -5.34
C TRP A 10 -1.83 -35.00 -6.72
N PHE A 11 -1.05 -34.60 -7.73
CA PHE A 11 -1.24 -35.00 -9.13
C PHE A 11 0.01 -35.68 -9.69
N HIS A 12 -0.17 -36.70 -10.53
CA HIS A 12 0.90 -37.23 -11.37
C HIS A 12 1.15 -36.26 -12.53
N GLY A 13 2.42 -35.93 -12.81
CA GLY A 13 2.79 -34.99 -13.88
C GLY A 13 2.23 -35.43 -15.24
N ASP A 14 2.38 -36.70 -15.59
CA ASP A 14 1.89 -37.24 -16.87
C ASP A 14 0.37 -37.10 -17.03
N CYS A 15 -0.40 -37.27 -15.95
CA CYS A 15 -1.87 -37.16 -15.97
C CYS A 15 -2.37 -35.73 -16.21
N ILE A 16 -1.53 -34.73 -15.96
CA ILE A 16 -1.85 -33.30 -16.16
C ILE A 16 -1.08 -32.71 -17.34
N GLY A 17 -0.43 -33.55 -18.16
CA GLY A 17 0.35 -33.11 -19.32
C GLY A 17 1.61 -32.33 -18.95
N MET A 18 2.16 -32.54 -17.75
CA MET A 18 3.36 -31.87 -17.26
C MET A 18 4.53 -32.85 -17.25
N ASP A 19 5.56 -32.56 -18.06
CA ASP A 19 6.78 -33.34 -18.04
C ASP A 19 7.54 -33.16 -16.72
N LYS A 20 8.32 -34.18 -16.36
CA LYS A 20 9.08 -34.21 -15.10
C LYS A 20 9.98 -32.98 -14.92
N TYR A 21 10.64 -32.55 -15.99
CA TYR A 21 11.60 -31.46 -15.93
C TYR A 21 10.90 -30.12 -15.63
N THR A 22 9.82 -29.82 -16.35
CA THR A 22 9.00 -28.63 -16.15
C THR A 22 8.44 -28.59 -14.74
N GLY A 23 7.89 -29.72 -14.27
CA GLY A 23 7.33 -29.82 -12.92
C GLY A 23 8.33 -29.56 -11.81
N GLU A 24 9.55 -30.07 -11.94
CA GLU A 24 10.60 -29.92 -10.92
C GLU A 24 11.31 -28.57 -10.97
N ASN A 25 11.56 -28.04 -12.17
CA ASN A 25 12.49 -26.93 -12.36
C ASN A 25 11.81 -25.59 -12.67
N LEU A 26 10.70 -25.63 -13.42
CA LEU A 26 10.06 -24.44 -13.98
C LEU A 26 8.78 -24.04 -13.24
N VAL A 27 8.06 -24.96 -12.61
CA VAL A 27 6.86 -24.57 -11.85
C VAL A 27 7.25 -23.75 -10.62
N GLN A 28 6.66 -22.55 -10.51
CA GLN A 28 6.78 -21.70 -9.33
C GLN A 28 5.56 -21.84 -8.42
N LYS A 29 4.37 -21.95 -9.02
CA LYS A 29 3.10 -22.16 -8.33
C LYS A 29 2.21 -23.03 -9.21
N TYR A 30 1.72 -24.15 -8.69
CA TYR A 30 0.85 -25.07 -9.42
C TYR A 30 -0.61 -24.93 -9.01
N ILE A 31 -1.50 -24.74 -9.98
CA ILE A 31 -2.95 -24.76 -9.81
C ILE A 31 -3.53 -25.84 -10.71
N CYS A 32 -4.25 -26.80 -10.12
CA CYS A 32 -4.83 -27.91 -10.88
C CYS A 32 -5.98 -27.45 -11.80
N PRO A 33 -6.33 -28.23 -12.84
CA PRO A 33 -7.38 -27.86 -13.80
C PRO A 33 -8.73 -27.54 -13.14
N ASN A 34 -9.09 -28.25 -12.06
CA ASN A 34 -10.33 -28.03 -11.32
C ASN A 34 -10.32 -26.71 -10.52
N CYS A 35 -9.13 -26.21 -10.19
CA CYS A 35 -8.93 -25.00 -9.41
C CYS A 35 -8.60 -23.77 -10.26
N SER A 36 -8.33 -23.96 -11.56
CA SER A 36 -7.91 -22.90 -12.47
C SER A 36 -9.11 -22.11 -12.95
N ASP A 37 -9.13 -20.80 -12.72
CA ASP A 37 -10.23 -19.90 -13.11
C ASP A 37 -9.87 -18.93 -14.25
N GLY A 38 -8.68 -19.07 -14.84
CA GLY A 38 -8.23 -18.27 -15.99
C GLY A 38 -7.83 -16.83 -15.67
N GLU A 39 -8.15 -16.31 -14.48
CA GLU A 39 -7.85 -14.93 -14.08
C GLU A 39 -6.87 -14.87 -12.91
N ARG A 40 -7.29 -15.38 -11.74
CA ARG A 40 -6.58 -15.17 -10.46
C ARG A 40 -5.78 -16.39 -10.05
N HIS A 41 -6.30 -17.58 -10.33
CA HIS A 41 -5.73 -18.85 -9.95
C HIS A 41 -5.24 -19.56 -11.22
N VAL A 42 -4.01 -19.23 -11.61
CA VAL A 42 -3.34 -19.86 -12.75
C VAL A 42 -1.97 -20.37 -12.32
N THR A 43 -1.54 -21.48 -12.91
CA THR A 43 -0.19 -22.01 -12.72
C THR A 43 0.83 -20.99 -13.19
N ARG A 44 1.82 -20.68 -12.34
CA ARG A 44 2.90 -19.74 -12.65
C ARG A 44 4.19 -20.51 -12.83
N TYR A 45 4.91 -20.16 -13.89
CA TYR A 45 6.20 -20.74 -14.25
C TYR A 45 7.31 -19.70 -14.08
N LYS A 46 8.49 -20.16 -13.68
CA LYS A 46 9.74 -19.40 -13.71
C LYS A 46 10.08 -19.06 -15.16
N LYS A 47 10.71 -17.90 -15.35
CA LYS A 47 11.29 -17.53 -16.65
C LYS A 47 12.46 -18.46 -16.97
N MET A 48 12.52 -18.94 -18.21
CA MET A 48 13.63 -19.71 -18.74
C MET A 48 14.80 -18.79 -19.10
N CYS A 49 15.98 -19.39 -19.22
CA CYS A 49 17.21 -18.75 -19.65
C CYS A 49 17.03 -18.06 -21.01
N SER A 50 17.58 -16.84 -21.14
CA SER A 50 17.50 -16.06 -22.39
C SER A 50 18.36 -16.59 -23.54
N LEU A 51 19.30 -17.50 -23.28
CA LEU A 51 20.04 -18.20 -24.34
C LEU A 51 19.09 -19.10 -25.14
N GLU A 52 19.09 -18.94 -26.45
CA GLU A 52 18.22 -19.70 -27.37
C GLU A 52 18.43 -21.22 -27.20
N GLY A 53 17.32 -21.96 -27.13
CA GLY A 53 17.33 -23.41 -26.92
C GLY A 53 17.54 -23.87 -25.47
N CYS A 54 17.80 -22.97 -24.51
CA CYS A 54 17.95 -23.35 -23.11
C CYS A 54 16.62 -23.36 -22.35
N VAL A 55 16.25 -24.52 -21.81
CA VAL A 55 15.04 -24.69 -20.97
C VAL A 55 15.29 -24.53 -19.47
N ARG A 56 16.54 -24.25 -19.06
CA ARG A 56 16.88 -24.08 -17.63
C ARG A 56 16.27 -22.80 -17.08
N PRO A 57 15.82 -22.77 -15.82
CA PRO A 57 15.29 -21.56 -15.19
C PRO A 57 16.39 -20.47 -15.11
N ALA A 58 16.02 -19.24 -15.40
CA ALA A 58 16.89 -18.08 -15.22
C ALA A 58 17.06 -17.73 -13.74
N ARG A 59 18.22 -17.18 -13.37
CA ARG A 59 18.51 -16.73 -11.99
C ARG A 59 17.88 -15.37 -11.64
N ILE A 60 16.79 -14.97 -12.29
CA ILE A 60 16.16 -13.65 -12.08
C ILE A 60 15.71 -13.45 -10.62
N TYR A 61 15.36 -14.54 -9.96
CA TYR A 61 14.87 -14.55 -8.59
C TYR A 61 15.97 -14.77 -7.54
N ASP A 62 17.24 -14.87 -7.95
CA ASP A 62 18.37 -14.99 -7.03
C ASP A 62 18.70 -13.62 -6.42
N PRO A 63 18.61 -13.44 -5.09
CA PRO A 63 18.86 -12.17 -4.44
C PRO A 63 20.34 -11.78 -4.40
N ARG A 64 21.28 -12.72 -4.59
CA ARG A 64 22.73 -12.45 -4.57
C ARG A 64 23.21 -12.04 -5.95
N GLU A 65 22.84 -12.82 -6.97
CA GLU A 65 23.35 -12.66 -8.33
C GLU A 65 22.22 -12.83 -9.36
N PRO A 66 21.32 -11.83 -9.47
CA PRO A 66 20.21 -11.89 -10.38
C PRO A 66 20.68 -11.87 -11.84
N SER A 67 20.23 -12.84 -12.64
CA SER A 67 20.56 -12.92 -14.06
C SER A 67 19.41 -13.48 -14.88
N ILE A 68 19.25 -13.00 -16.12
CA ILE A 68 18.33 -13.58 -17.10
C ILE A 68 18.82 -14.92 -17.67
N PHE A 69 20.02 -15.34 -17.29
CA PHE A 69 20.63 -16.62 -17.68
C PHE A 69 20.66 -17.61 -16.51
N CYS A 70 20.75 -18.89 -16.83
CA CYS A 70 20.85 -19.96 -15.82
C CYS A 70 22.29 -20.19 -15.33
N SER A 71 23.32 -19.85 -16.12
CA SER A 71 24.75 -19.84 -15.75
C SER A 71 25.47 -18.61 -16.31
N GLU A 72 26.65 -18.29 -15.78
CA GLU A 72 27.52 -17.25 -16.38
C GLU A 72 28.01 -17.66 -17.77
N GLU A 73 28.30 -18.94 -17.98
CA GLU A 73 28.65 -19.49 -19.29
C GLU A 73 27.58 -19.19 -20.35
N HIS A 74 26.29 -19.37 -20.01
CA HIS A 74 25.19 -19.06 -20.92
C HIS A 74 25.07 -17.56 -21.21
N CYS A 75 25.38 -16.71 -20.23
CA CYS A 75 25.47 -15.27 -20.43
C CYS A 75 26.58 -14.93 -21.42
N GLN A 76 27.76 -15.52 -21.23
CA GLN A 76 28.92 -15.31 -22.08
C GLN A 76 28.67 -15.77 -23.52
N THR A 77 28.14 -16.98 -23.72
CA THR A 77 27.80 -17.50 -25.05
C THR A 77 26.77 -16.61 -25.74
N TRP A 78 25.77 -16.12 -25.00
CA TRP A 78 24.79 -15.20 -25.56
C TRP A 78 25.43 -13.88 -26.01
N TRP A 79 26.35 -13.33 -25.22
CA TRP A 79 27.11 -12.14 -25.60
C TRP A 79 27.96 -12.35 -26.84
N GLU A 80 28.67 -13.47 -26.92
CA GLU A 80 29.49 -13.84 -28.08
C GLU A 80 28.65 -13.97 -29.35
N GLN A 81 27.47 -14.62 -29.26
CA GLN A 81 26.52 -14.72 -30.36
C GLN A 81 26.02 -13.34 -30.79
N LEU A 82 25.64 -12.48 -29.84
CA LEU A 82 25.18 -11.12 -30.13
C LEU A 82 26.26 -10.30 -30.83
N ILE A 83 27.49 -10.29 -30.30
CA ILE A 83 28.63 -9.58 -30.89
C ILE A 83 28.92 -10.12 -32.29
N ALA A 84 28.83 -11.44 -32.51
CA ALA A 84 29.05 -12.04 -33.81
C ALA A 84 28.04 -11.60 -34.88
N THR A 85 26.85 -11.14 -34.49
CA THR A 85 25.87 -10.57 -35.44
C THR A 85 26.25 -9.18 -35.96
N LEU A 86 27.14 -8.47 -35.26
CA LEU A 86 27.54 -7.10 -35.62
C LEU A 86 28.65 -7.09 -36.70
N PRO A 87 28.66 -6.09 -37.58
CA PRO A 87 29.71 -5.95 -38.60
C PRO A 87 31.08 -5.67 -38.00
N ARG A 88 32.14 -6.22 -38.60
CA ARG A 88 33.53 -5.99 -38.16
C ARG A 88 34.08 -4.62 -38.58
N THR A 89 33.66 -4.11 -39.74
CA THR A 89 34.14 -2.85 -40.32
C THR A 89 32.96 -2.01 -40.79
N LYS A 90 33.04 -0.69 -40.58
CA LYS A 90 32.03 0.25 -41.08
C LYS A 90 32.20 0.46 -42.58
N GLY A 91 31.14 0.27 -43.36
CA GLY A 91 31.10 0.66 -44.77
C GLY A 91 30.99 2.18 -44.91
N THR A 92 31.47 2.73 -46.02
CA THR A 92 31.64 4.18 -46.24
C THR A 92 30.36 5.02 -46.12
N ASN A 93 29.17 4.40 -46.12
CA ASN A 93 27.85 5.06 -46.02
C ASN A 93 26.89 4.40 -45.01
N GLN A 94 27.39 3.65 -44.01
CA GLN A 94 26.54 3.02 -42.99
C GLN A 94 26.78 3.65 -41.62
N PHE A 95 25.98 4.69 -41.30
CA PHE A 95 26.07 5.39 -40.00
C PHE A 95 25.16 4.79 -38.92
N ASP A 96 24.19 3.96 -39.29
CA ASP A 96 23.12 3.49 -38.39
C ASP A 96 23.44 2.22 -37.59
N PHE A 97 24.61 1.59 -37.80
CA PHE A 97 25.00 0.35 -37.12
C PHE A 97 26.31 0.51 -36.35
N LEU A 98 26.38 -0.16 -35.20
CA LEU A 98 27.61 -0.28 -34.39
C LEU A 98 28.48 -1.42 -34.95
N THR A 99 29.77 -1.18 -35.08
CA THR A 99 30.73 -2.27 -35.31
C THR A 99 30.96 -3.08 -34.03
N GLN A 100 31.56 -4.27 -34.15
CA GLN A 100 31.96 -5.07 -33.00
C GLN A 100 32.87 -4.27 -32.03
N GLU A 101 33.83 -3.52 -32.58
CA GLU A 101 34.74 -2.69 -31.80
C GLU A 101 34.02 -1.53 -31.10
N GLU A 102 33.13 -0.83 -31.81
CA GLU A 102 32.33 0.26 -31.22
C GLU A 102 31.43 -0.25 -30.10
N PHE A 103 30.80 -1.42 -30.30
CA PHE A 103 29.95 -2.04 -29.29
C PHE A 103 30.73 -2.51 -28.06
N MET A 104 31.89 -3.15 -28.25
CA MET A 104 32.76 -3.53 -27.13
C MET A 104 33.29 -2.32 -26.38
N GLY A 105 33.64 -1.24 -27.09
CA GLY A 105 34.03 0.02 -26.46
C GLY A 105 32.93 0.64 -25.62
N LEU A 106 31.66 0.51 -26.04
CA LEU A 106 30.51 0.93 -25.21
C LEU A 106 30.36 0.08 -23.96
N LEU A 107 30.56 -1.23 -24.03
CA LEU A 107 30.45 -2.13 -22.87
C LEU A 107 31.56 -1.89 -21.83
N ASP A 108 32.76 -1.51 -22.26
CA ASP A 108 33.89 -1.22 -21.37
C ASP A 108 33.81 0.17 -20.71
N THR A 109 32.76 0.94 -21.02
CA THR A 109 32.55 2.25 -20.39
C THR A 109 32.22 2.06 -18.90
N PRO A 110 33.00 2.63 -17.96
CA PRO A 110 32.78 2.41 -16.53
C PRO A 110 31.37 2.85 -16.11
N GLN A 111 30.67 1.97 -15.42
CA GLN A 111 29.33 2.23 -14.90
C GLN A 111 29.40 3.29 -13.80
N ARG A 112 28.51 4.30 -13.87
CA ARG A 112 28.48 5.41 -12.91
C ARG A 112 28.18 4.88 -11.50
N ARG A 113 28.99 5.27 -10.51
CA ARG A 113 28.62 5.11 -9.09
C ARG A 113 27.55 6.15 -8.76
N SER A 114 26.48 5.71 -8.09
CA SER A 114 25.41 6.62 -7.67
C SER A 114 26.00 7.82 -6.90
N GLY A 115 25.77 9.04 -7.37
CA GLY A 115 26.15 10.27 -6.65
C GLY A 115 27.24 11.18 -7.29
N GLU A 116 27.90 10.80 -8.39
CA GLU A 116 28.87 11.70 -9.04
C GLU A 116 28.18 12.92 -9.70
N LYS A 117 28.35 14.12 -9.13
CA LYS A 117 27.85 15.39 -9.70
C LYS A 117 28.82 15.89 -10.77
N GLY A 118 28.33 16.07 -12.02
CA GLY A 118 28.99 16.91 -13.02
C GLY A 118 29.53 16.26 -14.31
N ALA A 119 29.26 14.99 -14.61
CA ALA A 119 29.75 14.37 -15.86
C ALA A 119 28.70 14.40 -16.99
N ALA A 120 29.18 14.48 -18.25
CA ALA A 120 28.39 14.32 -19.47
C ALA A 120 27.48 13.08 -19.40
N TRP A 121 26.31 13.14 -20.06
CA TRP A 121 25.33 12.05 -20.11
C TRP A 121 25.98 10.71 -20.51
N ARG A 122 25.67 9.63 -19.78
CA ARG A 122 26.17 8.27 -20.07
C ARG A 122 25.04 7.29 -20.34
N LEU A 123 25.37 6.19 -21.01
CA LEU A 123 24.43 5.10 -21.25
C LEU A 123 23.96 4.51 -19.90
N GLY A 124 22.64 4.49 -19.69
CA GLY A 124 22.01 4.10 -18.43
C GLY A 124 21.54 5.27 -17.56
N ASP A 125 22.00 6.49 -17.81
CA ASP A 125 21.40 7.68 -17.19
C ASP A 125 19.98 7.89 -17.74
N LYS A 126 19.01 8.06 -16.84
CA LYS A 126 17.64 8.43 -17.25
C LYS A 126 17.70 9.76 -18.03
N PRO A 127 17.16 9.82 -19.26
CA PRO A 127 17.02 11.08 -19.98
C PRO A 127 16.29 12.10 -19.10
N PHE A 128 16.86 13.31 -18.97
CA PHE A 128 16.32 14.39 -18.12
C PHE A 128 16.17 14.02 -16.63
N GLY A 129 17.05 13.15 -16.12
CA GLY A 129 17.08 12.76 -14.70
C GLY A 129 16.97 13.95 -13.75
N VAL A 130 16.08 13.81 -12.78
CA VAL A 130 15.92 14.73 -11.66
C VAL A 130 16.94 14.31 -10.60
N SER A 131 17.70 15.27 -10.05
CA SER A 131 18.65 14.95 -8.96
C SER A 131 17.89 14.81 -7.65
N ASP A 132 18.45 14.06 -6.70
CA ASP A 132 17.78 13.80 -5.42
C ASP A 132 17.53 15.10 -4.61
N ASP A 133 18.40 16.10 -4.78
CA ASP A 133 18.31 17.44 -4.17
C ASP A 133 17.47 18.46 -4.97
N PHE A 134 16.77 18.02 -6.01
CA PHE A 134 16.05 18.91 -6.93
C PHE A 134 15.02 19.78 -6.20
N TRP A 135 14.19 19.18 -5.36
CA TRP A 135 13.11 19.89 -4.66
C TRP A 135 13.60 20.83 -3.57
N GLU A 136 14.84 20.67 -3.12
CA GLU A 136 15.48 21.55 -2.12
C GLU A 136 16.10 22.81 -2.77
N THR A 137 16.47 22.71 -4.04
CA THR A 137 17.24 23.74 -4.76
C THR A 137 16.41 24.54 -5.76
N VAL A 138 15.27 24.00 -6.21
CA VAL A 138 14.44 24.63 -7.25
C VAL A 138 13.47 25.67 -6.67
N ASP A 139 13.27 26.76 -7.42
CA ASP A 139 12.15 27.68 -7.17
C ASP A 139 10.82 26.97 -7.47
N LEU A 140 10.09 26.62 -6.41
CA LEU A 140 8.80 25.92 -6.47
C LEU A 140 7.79 26.62 -7.38
N LYS A 141 7.83 27.96 -7.48
CA LYS A 141 6.88 28.70 -8.33
C LYS A 141 7.13 28.51 -9.81
N LYS A 142 8.35 28.12 -10.19
CA LYS A 142 8.74 27.83 -11.57
C LYS A 142 8.63 26.34 -11.90
N ALA A 143 8.84 25.48 -10.91
CA ALA A 143 8.75 24.03 -11.08
C ALA A 143 7.30 23.53 -11.19
N LEU A 144 6.41 24.06 -10.34
CA LEU A 144 5.01 23.63 -10.25
C LEU A 144 4.06 24.68 -10.86
N THR A 145 3.04 24.22 -11.58
CA THR A 145 1.94 25.08 -12.03
C THR A 145 1.06 25.51 -10.85
N ALA A 146 0.16 26.48 -11.07
CA ALA A 146 -0.83 26.86 -10.04
C ALA A 146 -1.75 25.69 -9.68
N GLU A 147 -2.20 24.93 -10.69
CA GLU A 147 -3.05 23.75 -10.51
C GLU A 147 -2.34 22.64 -9.74
N GLU A 148 -1.09 22.32 -10.09
CA GLU A 148 -0.32 21.28 -9.38
C GLU A 148 -0.09 21.62 -7.91
N ARG A 149 0.16 22.90 -7.60
CA ARG A 149 0.26 23.36 -6.21
C ARG A 149 -1.06 23.15 -5.47
N SER A 150 -2.17 23.58 -6.06
CA SER A 150 -3.51 23.38 -5.49
C SER A 150 -3.81 21.89 -5.24
N ILE A 151 -3.47 21.01 -6.19
CA ILE A 151 -3.66 19.56 -6.06
C ILE A 151 -2.81 19.01 -4.91
N LEU A 152 -1.54 19.41 -4.83
CA LEU A 152 -0.62 18.95 -3.78
C LEU A 152 -1.05 19.44 -2.39
N ASP A 153 -1.46 20.71 -2.27
CA ASP A 153 -1.94 21.30 -1.02
C ASP A 153 -3.24 20.62 -0.56
N THR A 154 -4.18 20.40 -1.48
CA THR A 154 -5.43 19.68 -1.19
C THR A 154 -5.15 18.25 -0.75
N SER A 155 -4.32 17.51 -1.49
CA SER A 155 -3.93 16.14 -1.13
C SER A 155 -3.23 16.06 0.23
N ALA A 156 -2.37 17.05 0.55
CA ALA A 156 -1.71 17.12 1.84
C ALA A 156 -2.71 17.35 2.99
N ALA A 157 -3.69 18.24 2.81
CA ALA A 157 -4.75 18.49 3.77
C ALA A 157 -5.63 17.25 3.99
N GLU A 158 -6.02 16.56 2.92
CA GLU A 158 -6.78 15.30 3.00
C GLU A 158 -5.99 14.20 3.73
N ARG A 159 -4.70 14.04 3.45
CA ARG A 159 -3.85 13.09 4.19
C ARG A 159 -3.75 13.42 5.68
N TYR A 160 -3.70 14.71 6.02
CA TYR A 160 -3.71 15.14 7.41
C TYR A 160 -5.02 14.74 8.10
N ALA A 161 -6.17 14.98 7.46
CA ALA A 161 -7.48 14.57 7.96
C ALA A 161 -7.60 13.04 8.13
N LEU A 162 -7.12 12.24 7.16
CA LEU A 162 -7.04 10.78 7.29
C LEU A 162 -6.18 10.35 8.49
N GLY A 163 -5.10 11.09 8.77
CA GLY A 163 -4.26 10.89 9.94
C GLY A 163 -5.00 11.13 11.26
N GLU A 164 -5.80 12.20 11.34
CA GLU A 164 -6.65 12.49 12.50
C GLU A 164 -7.71 11.41 12.74
N GLU A 165 -8.33 10.89 11.68
CA GLU A 165 -9.26 9.76 11.76
C GLU A 165 -8.58 8.47 12.26
N ILE A 166 -7.35 8.19 11.84
CA ILE A 166 -6.58 7.04 12.35
C ILE A 166 -6.34 7.20 13.86
N VAL A 167 -6.00 8.40 14.33
CA VAL A 167 -5.83 8.68 15.76
C VAL A 167 -7.14 8.45 16.50
N LEU A 168 -8.27 8.85 15.92
CA LEU A 168 -9.59 8.63 16.49
C LEU A 168 -9.91 7.14 16.64
N CYS A 169 -9.69 6.32 15.60
CA CYS A 169 -9.86 4.87 15.66
C CYS A 169 -8.94 4.21 16.72
N LYS A 170 -7.71 4.72 16.90
CA LYS A 170 -6.82 4.25 17.98
C LYS A 170 -7.39 4.57 19.36
N LYS A 171 -8.00 5.75 19.54
CA LYS A 171 -8.71 6.09 20.78
C LYS A 171 -9.95 5.22 21.00
N MET A 172 -10.67 4.83 19.95
CA MET A 172 -11.77 3.84 20.06
C MET A 172 -11.26 2.50 20.62
N LEU A 173 -10.12 2.01 20.11
CA LEU A 173 -9.48 0.79 20.62
C LEU A 173 -9.09 0.93 22.10
N GLN A 174 -8.60 2.10 22.52
CA GLN A 174 -8.31 2.37 23.93
C GLN A 174 -9.59 2.30 24.79
N LEU A 175 -10.72 2.87 24.33
CA LEU A 175 -11.98 2.78 25.07
C LEU A 175 -12.47 1.33 25.20
N ILE A 176 -12.37 0.53 24.13
CA ILE A 176 -12.72 -0.90 24.17
C ILE A 176 -11.82 -1.65 25.18
N ASP A 177 -10.52 -1.39 25.20
CA ASP A 177 -9.58 -1.98 26.16
C ASP A 177 -9.92 -1.60 27.61
N MET A 178 -10.25 -0.32 27.85
CA MET A 178 -10.68 0.13 29.19
C MET A 178 -12.00 -0.54 29.62
N ALA A 179 -12.95 -0.76 28.71
CA ALA A 179 -14.19 -1.48 28.99
C ALA A 179 -13.94 -2.97 29.31
N LEU A 180 -13.03 -3.62 28.58
CA LEU A 180 -12.61 -5.00 28.86
C LEU A 180 -11.96 -5.12 30.25
N LYS A 181 -11.06 -4.20 30.61
CA LYS A 181 -10.46 -4.14 31.96
C LYS A 181 -11.50 -3.94 33.05
N ARG A 182 -12.49 -3.07 32.82
CA ARG A 182 -13.61 -2.87 33.75
C ARG A 182 -14.43 -4.15 33.92
N ARG A 183 -14.71 -4.88 32.83
CA ARG A 183 -15.39 -6.19 32.85
C ARG A 183 -14.59 -7.23 33.64
N GLU A 184 -13.28 -7.30 33.45
CA GLU A 184 -12.39 -8.21 34.20
C GLU A 184 -12.38 -7.89 35.69
N ALA A 185 -12.33 -6.61 36.06
CA ALA A 185 -12.43 -6.18 37.45
C ALA A 185 -13.77 -6.57 38.11
N ALA A 186 -14.88 -6.47 37.38
CA ALA A 186 -16.19 -6.90 37.88
C ALA A 186 -16.25 -8.43 38.10
N ILE A 187 -15.64 -9.22 37.20
CA ILE A 187 -15.52 -10.68 37.36
C ILE A 187 -14.67 -11.02 38.59
N ALA A 188 -13.53 -10.34 38.78
CA ALA A 188 -12.66 -10.52 39.93
C ALA A 188 -13.36 -10.16 41.26
N ALA A 189 -14.25 -9.17 41.23
CA ALA A 189 -15.10 -8.78 42.37
C ALA A 189 -16.32 -9.71 42.59
N GLY A 190 -16.41 -10.83 41.89
CA GLY A 190 -17.46 -11.84 42.07
C GLY A 190 -18.82 -11.47 41.45
N LYS A 191 -18.89 -10.47 40.57
CA LYS A 191 -20.15 -10.00 39.95
C LYS A 191 -20.63 -10.88 38.79
N GLY A 192 -19.89 -11.93 38.45
CA GLY A 192 -20.22 -12.89 37.41
C GLY A 192 -19.02 -13.72 36.99
N THR A 193 -19.20 -14.60 36.01
CA THR A 193 -18.10 -15.39 35.42
C THR A 193 -17.68 -14.81 34.07
N ALA A 194 -16.47 -15.16 33.61
CA ALA A 194 -15.98 -14.77 32.29
C ALA A 194 -16.85 -15.30 31.13
N LYS A 195 -17.61 -16.40 31.34
CA LYS A 195 -18.50 -16.99 30.33
C LYS A 195 -19.87 -16.33 30.32
N ASP A 196 -20.35 -15.85 31.47
CA ASP A 196 -21.73 -15.39 31.60
C ASP A 196 -21.85 -13.87 31.55
N LEU A 197 -20.86 -13.10 32.03
CA LEU A 197 -20.96 -11.65 32.07
C LEU A 197 -20.74 -11.03 30.68
N CYS A 198 -21.77 -10.39 30.13
CA CYS A 198 -21.69 -9.66 28.87
C CYS A 198 -20.64 -8.54 28.93
N GLY A 199 -20.78 -7.64 29.90
CA GLY A 199 -19.76 -6.64 30.18
C GLY A 199 -19.68 -5.47 29.19
N TYR A 200 -20.64 -5.37 28.26
CA TYR A 200 -20.72 -4.24 27.33
C TYR A 200 -21.01 -2.95 28.10
N ASP A 201 -20.22 -1.90 27.90
CA ASP A 201 -20.43 -0.59 28.52
C ASP A 201 -21.18 0.33 27.56
N VAL A 202 -22.21 1.03 28.04
CA VAL A 202 -23.05 1.91 27.22
C VAL A 202 -22.25 3.02 26.51
N ARG A 203 -21.09 3.43 27.06
CA ARG A 203 -20.22 4.42 26.40
C ARG A 203 -19.60 3.90 25.11
N LEU A 204 -19.57 2.58 24.90
CA LEU A 204 -19.15 1.98 23.64
C LEU A 204 -20.14 2.25 22.51
N ASP A 205 -21.35 2.75 22.77
CA ASP A 205 -22.27 3.18 21.71
C ASP A 205 -21.69 4.33 20.88
N THR A 206 -20.72 5.07 21.44
CA THR A 206 -19.96 6.09 20.72
C THR A 206 -18.93 5.48 19.76
N VAL A 207 -18.55 4.21 19.96
CA VAL A 207 -17.60 3.48 19.13
C VAL A 207 -18.33 2.90 17.92
N GLY A 208 -17.88 3.27 16.72
CA GLY A 208 -18.47 2.81 15.46
C GLY A 208 -18.87 3.95 14.52
N VAL A 209 -19.07 5.16 15.05
CA VAL A 209 -19.31 6.37 14.27
C VAL A 209 -18.28 7.42 14.64
N SER A 210 -17.34 7.72 13.73
CA SER A 210 -16.23 8.65 13.97
C SER A 210 -16.70 10.00 14.50
N HIS A 211 -17.70 10.62 13.87
CA HIS A 211 -18.21 11.92 14.30
C HIS A 211 -18.73 11.90 15.75
N GLN A 212 -19.52 10.89 16.12
CA GLN A 212 -20.07 10.76 17.47
C GLN A 212 -18.98 10.50 18.51
N PHE A 213 -17.98 9.69 18.16
CA PHE A 213 -16.83 9.46 19.03
C PHE A 213 -15.97 10.71 19.21
N GLY A 214 -15.80 11.51 18.15
CA GLY A 214 -15.13 12.81 18.20
C GLY A 214 -15.82 13.76 19.19
N ALA A 215 -17.15 13.87 19.11
CA ALA A 215 -17.94 14.66 20.05
C ALA A 215 -17.83 14.12 21.49
N PHE A 216 -17.81 12.79 21.68
CA PHE A 216 -17.59 12.19 22.99
C PHE A 216 -16.24 12.57 23.60
N LEU A 217 -15.16 12.57 22.80
CA LEU A 217 -13.82 12.95 23.27
C LEU A 217 -13.73 14.42 23.71
N GLN A 218 -14.55 15.29 23.15
CA GLN A 218 -14.65 16.71 23.52
C GLN A 218 -15.56 16.96 24.73
N SER A 219 -16.32 15.94 25.16
CA SER A 219 -17.15 16.04 26.36
C SER A 219 -16.29 15.97 27.62
N SER A 220 -16.72 16.63 28.70
CA SER A 220 -16.04 16.56 30.01
C SER A 220 -15.88 15.14 30.53
N ALA A 221 -16.84 14.26 30.24
CA ALA A 221 -16.78 12.83 30.58
C ALA A 221 -15.69 12.09 29.78
N GLY A 222 -15.63 12.31 28.47
CA GLY A 222 -14.61 11.72 27.59
C GLY A 222 -13.20 12.20 27.95
N GLU A 223 -13.02 13.49 28.18
CA GLU A 223 -11.74 14.06 28.62
C GLU A 223 -11.27 13.44 29.95
N ALA A 224 -12.17 13.32 30.94
CA ALA A 224 -11.85 12.72 32.22
C ALA A 224 -11.41 11.24 32.08
N ILE A 225 -12.12 10.46 31.26
CA ILE A 225 -11.82 9.04 31.02
C ILE A 225 -10.43 8.90 30.36
N PHE A 226 -10.15 9.67 29.31
CA PHE A 226 -8.88 9.57 28.60
C PHE A 226 -7.71 10.16 29.38
N LYS A 227 -7.94 11.16 30.24
CA LYS A 227 -6.92 11.68 31.17
C LYS A 227 -6.60 10.68 32.28
N ALA A 228 -7.60 9.98 32.79
CA ALA A 228 -7.42 8.97 33.84
C ALA A 228 -6.89 7.63 33.29
N GLY A 229 -7.06 7.35 32.00
CA GLY A 229 -6.67 6.09 31.37
C GLY A 229 -7.48 4.88 31.85
N ARG A 230 -8.67 5.11 32.43
CA ARG A 230 -9.55 4.07 32.97
C ARG A 230 -11.01 4.43 32.79
N LEU A 231 -11.83 3.39 32.64
CA LEU A 231 -13.28 3.53 32.52
C LEU A 231 -13.94 3.30 33.89
N ASP A 232 -14.18 4.40 34.61
CA ASP A 232 -14.82 4.35 35.93
C ASP A 232 -16.35 4.22 35.83
N ALA A 233 -16.99 3.96 36.97
CA ALA A 233 -18.45 3.98 37.06
C ALA A 233 -18.99 5.33 36.57
N PRO A 234 -20.04 5.34 35.73
CA PRO A 234 -20.73 6.59 35.40
C PRO A 234 -21.15 7.29 36.69
N LEU A 235 -20.93 8.60 36.78
CA LEU A 235 -21.52 9.40 37.85
C LEU A 235 -23.06 9.25 37.78
N PRO A 236 -23.77 9.20 38.92
CA PRO A 236 -25.22 9.08 38.91
C PRO A 236 -25.83 10.22 38.08
N LEU A 237 -26.57 9.87 37.03
CA LEU A 237 -27.43 10.85 36.36
C LEU A 237 -28.51 11.31 37.35
N PRO A 238 -28.88 12.60 37.36
CA PRO A 238 -30.07 13.03 38.08
C PRO A 238 -31.29 12.25 37.57
N PRO A 239 -32.30 11.97 38.41
CA PRO A 239 -33.47 11.22 37.99
C PRO A 239 -34.29 12.08 37.02
N THR A 240 -34.07 11.89 35.72
CA THR A 240 -34.95 12.43 34.68
C THR A 240 -35.80 11.29 34.14
N ASN A 241 -36.91 11.00 34.83
CA ASN A 241 -38.15 10.58 34.19
C ASN A 241 -39.34 10.79 35.17
N PRO A 242 -40.42 11.47 34.72
CA PRO A 242 -41.66 11.64 35.50
C PRO A 242 -42.57 10.40 35.48
N ASP A 243 -42.28 9.41 34.64
CA ASP A 243 -43.05 8.18 34.55
C ASP A 243 -42.33 7.06 35.31
N GLY A 244 -42.92 6.68 36.45
CA GLY A 244 -42.38 5.81 37.51
C GLY A 244 -42.13 4.35 37.14
N ASN A 245 -41.43 4.07 36.05
CA ASN A 245 -40.81 2.78 35.81
C ASN A 245 -39.35 2.85 36.27
N ALA A 246 -39.08 2.37 37.48
CA ALA A 246 -37.75 2.24 38.02
C ALA A 246 -36.92 1.29 37.13
N ALA A 247 -36.08 1.86 36.24
CA ALA A 247 -34.90 1.14 35.80
C ALA A 247 -34.13 0.82 37.08
N GLU A 248 -33.83 -0.46 37.33
CA GLU A 248 -32.93 -0.88 38.41
C GLU A 248 -31.59 -0.17 38.19
N ASN A 249 -31.44 1.01 38.80
CA ASN A 249 -30.19 1.76 38.78
C ASN A 249 -29.18 0.91 39.52
N ASN A 250 -28.38 0.15 38.77
CA ASN A 250 -27.25 -0.58 39.31
C ASN A 250 -26.25 0.46 39.82
N THR A 251 -26.29 0.71 41.13
CA THR A 251 -25.41 1.65 41.84
C THR A 251 -24.06 1.02 42.20
N ASP A 252 -23.81 -0.24 41.85
CA ASP A 252 -22.56 -0.91 42.15
C ASP A 252 -21.44 -0.29 41.29
N PRO A 253 -20.37 0.25 41.91
CA PRO A 253 -19.26 0.87 41.17
C PRO A 253 -18.61 -0.06 40.14
N PHE A 254 -18.68 -1.39 40.34
CA PHE A 254 -18.10 -2.37 39.43
C PHE A 254 -18.97 -2.61 38.18
N THR A 255 -20.28 -2.39 38.25
CA THR A 255 -21.23 -2.78 37.19
C THR A 255 -22.14 -1.67 36.68
N ALA A 256 -22.10 -0.48 37.29
CA ALA A 256 -22.81 0.70 36.79
C ALA A 256 -22.42 0.98 35.33
N GLY A 257 -23.42 1.17 34.46
CA GLY A 257 -23.24 1.40 33.02
C GLY A 257 -22.87 0.14 32.20
N MET A 258 -22.76 -1.03 32.83
CA MET A 258 -22.36 -2.27 32.20
C MET A 258 -23.56 -3.22 32.00
N CYS A 259 -23.60 -3.90 30.85
CA CYS A 259 -24.60 -4.91 30.56
C CYS A 259 -24.34 -6.18 31.39
N LEU A 260 -25.28 -6.49 32.28
CA LEU A 260 -25.23 -7.64 33.18
C LEU A 260 -25.89 -8.92 32.62
N LYS A 261 -26.52 -8.84 31.44
CA LYS A 261 -27.30 -9.95 30.89
C LYS A 261 -26.40 -11.16 30.62
N LYS A 262 -26.78 -12.32 31.15
CA LYS A 262 -26.15 -13.60 30.85
C LYS A 262 -26.44 -14.00 29.41
N LYS A 263 -25.42 -14.43 28.67
CA LYS A 263 -25.54 -14.83 27.24
C LYS A 263 -26.31 -13.78 26.42
N CYS A 264 -25.93 -12.51 26.57
CA CYS A 264 -26.58 -11.36 25.93
C CYS A 264 -26.52 -11.48 24.39
N LYS A 265 -27.67 -11.62 23.73
CA LYS A 265 -27.77 -11.69 22.27
C LYS A 265 -27.44 -10.35 21.58
N PRO A 266 -27.92 -9.18 22.05
CA PRO A 266 -27.60 -7.89 21.42
C PRO A 266 -26.11 -7.56 21.33
N HIS A 267 -25.33 -7.95 22.34
CA HIS A 267 -23.89 -7.66 22.40
C HIS A 267 -23.05 -8.93 22.19
N VAL A 268 -23.52 -9.88 21.40
CA VAL A 268 -22.78 -11.12 21.17
C VAL A 268 -21.44 -10.81 20.48
N GLY A 269 -20.33 -11.19 21.11
CA GLY A 269 -18.99 -10.96 20.56
C GLY A 269 -18.60 -9.49 20.37
N TRP A 270 -19.25 -8.56 21.08
CA TRP A 270 -19.08 -7.10 20.90
C TRP A 270 -17.60 -6.66 20.83
N SER A 271 -16.75 -7.17 21.72
CA SER A 271 -15.35 -6.78 21.81
C SER A 271 -14.56 -7.16 20.57
N ALA A 272 -14.71 -8.40 20.11
CA ALA A 272 -14.05 -8.89 18.89
C ALA A 272 -14.53 -8.14 17.65
N ILE A 273 -15.84 -7.90 17.54
CA ILE A 273 -16.44 -7.18 16.41
C ILE A 273 -15.93 -5.74 16.35
N MET A 274 -15.99 -5.00 17.46
CA MET A 274 -15.55 -3.61 17.53
C MET A 274 -14.04 -3.47 17.32
N ILE A 275 -13.22 -4.34 17.93
CA ILE A 275 -11.76 -4.34 17.70
C ILE A 275 -11.44 -4.60 16.24
N LYS A 276 -12.11 -5.60 15.63
CA LYS A 276 -11.90 -5.92 14.20
C LYS A 276 -12.32 -4.76 13.31
N SER A 277 -13.47 -4.14 13.58
CA SER A 277 -13.97 -2.97 12.84
C SER A 277 -12.99 -1.80 12.92
N ALA A 278 -12.59 -1.38 14.11
CA ALA A 278 -11.64 -0.27 14.29
C ALA A 278 -10.27 -0.54 13.65
N LYS A 279 -9.74 -1.77 13.75
CA LYS A 279 -8.50 -2.18 13.08
C LYS A 279 -8.62 -2.16 11.56
N HIS A 280 -9.78 -2.56 11.04
CA HIS A 280 -10.05 -2.52 9.61
C HIS A 280 -10.08 -1.06 9.11
N SER A 281 -10.79 -0.17 9.80
CA SER A 281 -10.80 1.27 9.49
C SER A 281 -9.39 1.87 9.48
N ILE A 282 -8.55 1.56 10.48
CA ILE A 282 -7.15 2.02 10.51
C ILE A 282 -6.37 1.55 9.26
N LYS A 283 -6.54 0.28 8.86
CA LYS A 283 -5.85 -0.28 7.70
C LYS A 283 -6.29 0.42 6.41
N GLU A 284 -7.58 0.69 6.28
CA GLU A 284 -8.18 1.33 5.10
C GLU A 284 -7.75 2.80 4.98
N LEU A 285 -7.89 3.57 6.06
CA LEU A 285 -7.44 4.97 6.11
C LEU A 285 -5.94 5.10 5.81
N ALA A 286 -5.12 4.17 6.34
CA ALA A 286 -3.69 4.15 6.04
C ALA A 286 -3.41 3.77 4.58
N ALA A 287 -4.25 2.95 3.95
CA ALA A 287 -4.14 2.64 2.52
C ALA A 287 -4.45 3.86 1.66
N GLN A 288 -5.54 4.57 1.96
CA GLN A 288 -5.91 5.83 1.29
C GLN A 288 -4.82 6.90 1.44
N ALA A 289 -4.26 7.05 2.63
CA ALA A 289 -3.16 8.00 2.85
C ALA A 289 -1.90 7.66 2.02
N ARG A 290 -1.58 6.37 1.86
CA ARG A 290 -0.48 5.91 0.99
C ARG A 290 -0.76 6.17 -0.49
N GLU A 291 -2.00 5.96 -0.93
CA GLU A 291 -2.41 6.23 -2.31
C GLU A 291 -2.27 7.71 -2.66
N LYS A 292 -2.74 8.60 -1.76
CA LYS A 292 -2.58 10.05 -1.90
C LYS A 292 -1.11 10.44 -1.96
N LEU A 293 -0.26 9.89 -1.07
CA LEU A 293 1.18 10.15 -1.09
C LEU A 293 1.83 9.71 -2.40
N ALA A 294 1.44 8.55 -2.93
CA ALA A 294 1.93 8.06 -4.22
C ALA A 294 1.44 8.94 -5.38
N ALA A 295 0.21 9.48 -5.33
CA ALA A 295 -0.30 10.43 -6.30
C ALA A 295 0.48 11.75 -6.28
N GLU A 296 0.78 12.28 -5.09
CA GLU A 296 1.62 13.47 -4.93
C GLU A 296 3.03 13.26 -5.50
N ALA A 297 3.63 12.08 -5.26
CA ALA A 297 4.93 11.74 -5.82
C ALA A 297 4.89 11.76 -7.36
N ARG A 298 3.86 11.19 -7.99
CA ARG A 298 3.69 11.23 -9.46
C ARG A 298 3.56 12.65 -10.00
N VAL A 299 2.81 13.52 -9.31
CA VAL A 299 2.68 14.94 -9.70
C VAL A 299 4.04 15.64 -9.62
N ARG A 300 4.77 15.44 -8.52
CA ARG A 300 6.12 15.98 -8.36
C ARG A 300 7.05 15.45 -9.46
N ASP A 301 7.17 14.14 -9.63
CA ASP A 301 8.06 13.54 -10.64
C ASP A 301 7.77 14.07 -12.05
N SER A 302 6.49 14.20 -12.41
CA SER A 302 6.06 14.75 -13.70
C SER A 302 6.43 16.22 -13.85
N ALA A 303 6.20 17.04 -12.81
CA ALA A 303 6.55 18.46 -12.81
C ALA A 303 8.07 18.68 -12.89
N ALA A 304 8.86 17.89 -12.16
CA ALA A 304 10.31 17.95 -12.19
C ALA A 304 10.87 17.56 -13.56
N GLY A 305 10.34 16.48 -14.16
CA GLY A 305 10.67 16.06 -15.52
C GLY A 305 10.34 17.15 -16.55
N ARG A 306 9.13 17.74 -16.48
CA ARG A 306 8.72 18.86 -17.35
C ARG A 306 9.66 20.06 -17.19
N PHE A 307 10.00 20.43 -15.96
CA PHE A 307 10.88 21.55 -15.68
C PHE A 307 12.29 21.34 -16.28
N ARG A 308 12.88 20.16 -16.09
CA ARG A 308 14.16 19.78 -16.71
C ARG A 308 14.08 19.82 -18.22
N ARG A 309 13.04 19.23 -18.81
CA ARG A 309 12.83 19.16 -20.25
C ARG A 309 12.75 20.56 -20.87
N LYS A 310 11.97 21.47 -20.29
CA LYS A 310 11.83 22.86 -20.76
C LYS A 310 13.13 23.67 -20.70
N ARG A 311 14.09 23.29 -19.85
CA ARG A 311 15.42 23.94 -19.79
C ARG A 311 16.37 23.47 -20.89
N VAL A 312 16.14 22.28 -21.43
CA VAL A 312 16.99 21.67 -22.46
C VAL A 312 16.38 21.88 -23.84
N GLU A 313 15.06 21.70 -23.95
CA GLU A 313 14.30 21.90 -25.17
C GLU A 313 13.73 23.32 -25.19
N ASN A 314 14.03 24.07 -26.26
CA ASN A 314 13.53 25.44 -26.47
C ASN A 314 12.08 25.44 -26.98
N ASN A 315 11.23 24.61 -26.36
CA ASN A 315 9.85 24.37 -26.79
C ASN A 315 8.89 25.40 -26.16
N SER A 316 8.08 26.05 -26.99
CA SER A 316 6.98 26.94 -26.59
C SER A 316 5.63 26.36 -26.98
N VAL A 317 4.63 26.51 -26.12
CA VAL A 317 3.22 26.21 -26.43
C VAL A 317 2.53 27.53 -26.77
N VAL A 318 1.92 27.61 -27.95
CA VAL A 318 1.04 28.72 -28.35
C VAL A 318 -0.39 28.20 -28.26
N VAL A 319 -1.20 28.84 -27.44
CA VAL A 319 -2.65 28.60 -27.40
C VAL A 319 -3.25 29.47 -28.50
N TYR A 320 -3.87 28.84 -29.49
CA TYR A 320 -4.74 29.54 -30.43
C TYR A 320 -6.10 29.61 -29.75
N ASP A 321 -6.40 30.73 -29.11
CA ASP A 321 -7.75 30.98 -28.61
C ASP A 321 -8.73 30.91 -29.80
N SER A 322 -9.89 30.34 -29.51
CA SER A 322 -11.02 30.08 -30.40
C SER A 322 -11.31 31.20 -31.38
N ASP A 323 -11.68 30.79 -32.60
CA ASP A 323 -12.20 31.58 -33.71
C ASP A 323 -12.96 32.85 -33.25
N PRO A 324 -12.57 34.06 -33.70
CA PRO A 324 -13.24 35.32 -33.36
C PRO A 324 -14.63 35.49 -34.00
N ALA A 325 -15.25 34.41 -34.49
CA ALA A 325 -16.49 34.44 -35.26
C ALA A 325 -17.78 34.29 -34.43
N MET A 326 -17.72 34.36 -33.09
CA MET A 326 -18.89 34.21 -32.20
C MET A 326 -19.09 35.38 -31.23
N GLU A 327 -18.54 36.56 -31.53
CA GLU A 327 -18.81 37.80 -30.77
C GLU A 327 -19.86 38.73 -31.40
N ASP A 328 -20.34 38.43 -32.62
CA ASP A 328 -21.39 39.21 -33.29
C ASP A 328 -22.64 38.35 -33.58
N ALA A 329 -23.43 38.06 -32.55
CA ALA A 329 -24.84 37.73 -32.70
C ALA A 329 -25.58 38.18 -31.42
N GLU A 330 -26.06 39.43 -31.47
CA GLU A 330 -27.07 40.00 -30.57
C GLU A 330 -28.33 39.13 -30.44
#